data_AF-D3VHH1-F1
#
_entry.id   AF-D3VHH1-F1
#
_cell.length_a   1.000
_cell.length_b   1.000
_cell.length_c   1.000
_cell.angle_alpha   90.00
_cell.angle_beta   90.00
_cell.angle_gamma   90.00
#
_symmetry.space_group_name_H-M   'P 1'
#
loop_
_entity.id
_entity.type
_entity.pdbx_description
1 polymer ?
#
loop_
_entity_poly.entity_id
_entity_poly.type
_entity_poly.pdbx_seq_one_letter_code
_entity_poly.pdbx_strand_id
1 'polypeptide(L)'
;MTEDSVYLISNESGADKCPAGKMALYTNINFNQSEIGDILIISPNIQLDTEQLEGYGFIVGGHDGVSSVVNNMSQNATLISGLYLDGKTLTVSAGPGREHTF
;
A
#
# COMPACT_ATOMS: atom_id res chain seq x y z
N MET A 1 -22.06 -9.71 1.18
CA MET A 1 -20.94 -9.42 2.10
C MET A 1 -20.29 -8.17 1.55
N THR A 2 -20.27 -7.08 2.32
CA THR A 2 -19.48 -5.90 1.96
C THR A 2 -18.03 -6.32 2.15
N GLU A 3 -17.32 -6.59 1.05
CA GLU A 3 -15.86 -6.65 1.15
C GLU A 3 -15.40 -5.31 1.71
N ASP A 4 -14.64 -5.35 2.82
CA ASP A 4 -14.06 -4.14 3.38
C ASP A 4 -13.20 -3.46 2.31
N SER A 5 -13.44 -2.17 2.10
CA SER A 5 -12.75 -1.39 1.08
C SER A 5 -11.26 -1.25 1.39
N VAL A 6 -10.89 -1.33 2.67
CA VAL A 6 -9.52 -1.31 3.17
C VAL A 6 -9.39 -2.28 4.33
N TYR A 7 -8.36 -3.13 4.32
CA TYR A 7 -8.12 -4.08 5.41
C TYR A 7 -6.65 -4.48 5.52
N LEU A 8 -6.27 -4.92 6.72
CA LEU A 8 -4.91 -5.33 7.05
C LEU A 8 -4.76 -6.85 6.92
N ILE A 9 -3.66 -7.28 6.33
CA ILE A 9 -3.14 -8.63 6.46
C ILE A 9 -1.89 -8.53 7.33
N SER A 10 -1.99 -9.00 8.58
CA SER A 10 -0.90 -8.87 9.54
C SER A 10 0.11 -10.00 9.45
N ASN A 11 1.39 -9.68 9.69
CA ASN A 11 2.50 -10.64 9.74
C ASN A 11 2.59 -11.55 8.51
N GLU A 12 2.55 -10.96 7.31
CA GLU A 12 2.59 -11.67 6.04
C GLU A 12 3.65 -11.08 5.10
N SER A 13 3.97 -11.83 4.05
CA SER A 13 4.94 -11.42 3.02
C SER A 13 4.56 -11.94 1.63
N GLY A 14 5.09 -11.28 0.61
CA GLY A 14 4.92 -11.66 -0.79
C GLY A 14 4.04 -10.71 -1.59
N ALA A 15 4.47 -10.41 -2.82
CA ALA A 15 3.70 -9.62 -3.78
C ALA A 15 2.38 -10.32 -4.18
N ASP A 16 2.34 -11.66 -4.09
CA ASP A 16 1.17 -12.51 -4.37
C ASP A 16 0.01 -12.28 -3.38
N LYS A 17 0.27 -11.66 -2.23
CA LYS A 17 -0.76 -11.30 -1.26
C LYS A 17 -1.65 -10.16 -1.72
N CYS A 18 -1.26 -9.39 -2.73
CA CYS A 18 -2.10 -8.35 -3.31
C CYS A 18 -3.23 -8.96 -4.17
N PRO A 19 -4.51 -8.85 -3.76
CA PRO A 19 -5.60 -9.41 -4.54
C PRO A 19 -5.76 -8.75 -5.92
N ALA A 20 -6.37 -9.47 -6.85
CA ALA A 20 -6.74 -8.90 -8.14
C ALA A 20 -7.67 -7.69 -7.96
N GLY A 21 -7.44 -6.62 -8.71
CA GLY A 21 -8.27 -5.42 -8.65
C GLY A 21 -8.02 -4.53 -7.43
N LYS A 22 -7.01 -4.82 -6.60
CA LYS A 22 -6.66 -4.03 -5.41
C LYS A 22 -5.21 -3.56 -5.44
N MET A 23 -4.87 -2.68 -4.51
CA MET A 23 -3.50 -2.25 -4.23
C MET A 23 -3.07 -2.79 -2.86
N ALA A 24 -1.77 -3.07 -2.71
CA ALA A 24 -1.17 -3.45 -1.44
C ALA A 24 -0.03 -2.50 -1.08
N LEU A 25 0.01 -2.06 0.18
CA LEU A 25 1.14 -1.35 0.79
C LEU A 25 1.85 -2.29 1.76
N TYR A 26 3.18 -2.26 1.76
CA TYR A 26 4.02 -3.15 2.58
C TYR A 26 4.89 -2.31 3.51
N THR A 27 4.97 -2.72 4.77
CA THR A 27 5.78 -2.06 5.82
C THR A 27 7.28 -2.20 5.56
N ASN A 28 7.71 -3.32 4.97
CA ASN A 28 9.12 -3.59 4.66
C ASN A 28 9.39 -3.61 3.15
N ILE A 29 10.66 -3.40 2.79
CA ILE A 29 11.14 -3.51 1.41
C ILE A 29 10.95 -4.94 0.88
N ASN A 30 11.02 -5.10 -0.44
CA ASN A 30 10.90 -6.41 -1.11
C ASN A 30 9.65 -7.19 -0.67
N PHE A 31 8.51 -6.51 -0.48
CA PHE A 31 7.23 -7.13 -0.13
C PHE A 31 7.29 -7.98 1.15
N ASN A 32 8.00 -7.48 2.17
CA ASN A 32 8.20 -8.15 3.46
C ASN A 32 8.96 -9.49 3.39
N GLN A 33 9.70 -9.79 2.31
CA GLN A 33 10.38 -11.08 2.17
C GLN A 33 11.58 -11.26 3.13
N SER A 34 12.26 -10.18 3.49
CA SER A 34 13.41 -10.23 4.41
C SER A 34 12.99 -10.11 5.88
N GLU A 35 11.85 -9.48 6.14
CA GLU A 35 11.27 -9.29 7.45
C GLU A 35 9.76 -9.30 7.32
N ILE A 36 9.11 -10.22 8.05
CA ILE A 36 7.66 -10.33 8.10
C ILE A 36 7.08 -9.01 8.63
N GLY A 37 6.05 -8.50 7.97
CA GLY A 37 5.41 -7.26 8.36
C GLY A 37 3.95 -7.24 7.96
N ASP A 38 3.33 -6.09 8.16
CA ASP A 38 1.94 -5.89 7.79
C ASP A 38 1.79 -5.45 6.32
N ILE A 39 0.64 -5.84 5.73
CA ILE A 39 0.26 -5.52 4.36
C ILE A 39 -1.13 -4.87 4.39
N LEU A 40 -1.24 -3.63 3.93
CA LEU A 40 -2.53 -2.92 3.83
C LEU A 40 -3.12 -3.10 2.43
N ILE A 41 -4.30 -3.69 2.34
CA ILE A 41 -5.02 -3.87 1.08
C ILE A 41 -6.03 -2.75 0.90
N ILE A 42 -6.03 -2.13 -0.28
CA ILE A 42 -6.83 -0.95 -0.61
C ILE A 42 -7.59 -1.20 -1.91
N SER A 43 -8.90 -0.98 -1.88
CA SER A 43 -9.77 -1.05 -3.05
C SER A 43 -9.65 0.20 -3.93
N PRO A 44 -10.05 0.13 -5.22
CA PRO A 44 -10.02 1.30 -6.11
C PRO A 44 -10.85 2.46 -5.57
N ASN A 45 -10.44 3.69 -5.94
CA ASN A 45 -11.12 4.94 -5.60
C ASN A 45 -11.18 5.25 -4.10
N ILE A 46 -10.28 4.66 -3.31
CA ILE A 46 -10.07 5.02 -1.92
C ILE A 46 -8.88 5.97 -1.80
N GLN A 47 -9.07 7.03 -1.02
CA GLN A 47 -8.00 7.90 -0.56
C GLN A 47 -7.85 7.66 0.94
N LEU A 48 -6.61 7.45 1.38
CA LEU A 48 -6.24 7.39 2.79
C LEU A 48 -5.42 8.63 3.14
N ASP A 49 -5.72 9.25 4.27
CA ASP A 49 -4.87 10.27 4.86
C ASP A 49 -3.86 9.66 5.87
N THR A 50 -3.03 10.51 6.46
CA THR A 50 -2.00 10.11 7.42
C THR A 50 -2.59 9.44 8.66
N GLU A 51 -3.67 9.99 9.23
CA GLU A 51 -4.29 9.44 10.45
C GLU A 51 -4.86 8.05 10.18
N GLN A 52 -5.47 7.85 9.01
CA GLN A 52 -5.98 6.55 8.60
C GLN A 52 -4.85 5.53 8.38
N LEU A 53 -3.77 5.91 7.69
CA LEU A 53 -2.61 5.02 7.48
C LEU A 53 -1.96 4.63 8.81
N GLU A 54 -1.74 5.59 9.71
CA GLU A 54 -1.20 5.35 11.04
C GLU A 54 -2.13 4.47 11.90
N GLY A 55 -3.45 4.62 11.74
CA GLY A 55 -4.44 3.75 12.36
C GLY A 55 -4.34 2.27 11.93
N TYR A 56 -3.76 2.00 10.76
CA TYR A 56 -3.44 0.65 10.27
C TYR A 56 -2.00 0.20 10.59
N GLY A 57 -1.22 1.01 11.33
CA GLY A 57 0.18 0.69 11.67
C GLY A 57 1.21 1.15 10.64
N PHE A 58 0.81 1.89 9.60
CA PHE A 58 1.73 2.43 8.59
C PHE A 58 2.18 3.83 8.97
N ILE A 59 3.25 3.91 9.78
CA ILE A 59 3.72 5.16 10.36
C ILE A 59 4.45 5.99 9.30
N VAL A 60 3.86 7.09 8.87
CA VAL A 60 4.42 7.94 7.81
C VAL A 60 5.72 8.59 8.30
N GLY A 61 6.84 8.28 7.64
CA GLY A 61 8.17 8.77 8.04
C GLY A 61 8.80 8.03 9.23
N GLY A 62 8.13 7.00 9.75
CA GLY A 62 8.69 6.06 10.72
C GLY A 62 9.41 4.89 10.06
N HIS A 63 9.94 3.98 10.89
CA HIS A 63 10.55 2.72 10.43
C HIS A 63 9.53 1.83 9.72
N ASP A 64 8.27 1.85 10.17
CA ASP A 64 7.18 1.02 9.66
C ASP A 64 6.29 1.78 8.66
N GLY A 65 6.92 2.62 7.82
CA GLY A 65 6.25 3.36 6.75
C GLY A 65 5.93 2.47 5.53
N VAL A 66 5.55 3.09 4.40
CA VAL A 66 5.37 2.35 3.14
C VAL A 66 6.72 2.14 2.47
N SER A 67 7.15 0.89 2.34
CA SER A 67 8.47 0.52 1.79
C SER A 67 8.39 -0.17 0.42
N SER A 68 7.27 -0.83 0.12
CA SER A 68 6.99 -1.35 -1.21
C SER A 68 5.49 -1.37 -1.50
N VAL A 69 5.11 -1.43 -2.78
CA VAL A 69 3.71 -1.45 -3.21
C VAL A 69 3.49 -2.37 -4.40
N VAL A 70 2.28 -2.91 -4.48
CA VAL A 70 1.75 -3.64 -5.65
C VAL A 70 0.44 -2.99 -6.08
N ASN A 71 0.28 -2.71 -7.38
CA ASN A 71 -0.97 -2.18 -7.91
C ASN A 71 -1.60 -3.12 -8.95
N ASN A 72 -2.43 -4.05 -8.47
CA ASN A 72 -3.21 -4.97 -9.31
C ASN A 72 -4.56 -4.39 -9.78
N MET A 73 -4.80 -3.08 -9.59
CA MET A 73 -5.99 -2.41 -10.09
C MET A 73 -5.93 -2.22 -11.61
N SER A 74 -7.06 -1.85 -12.21
CA SER A 74 -7.14 -1.39 -13.61
C SER A 74 -6.80 0.09 -13.78
N GLN A 75 -6.51 0.80 -12.69
CA GLN A 75 -6.21 2.23 -12.66
C GLN A 75 -4.92 2.52 -11.88
N ASN A 76 -4.24 3.60 -12.26
CA ASN A 76 -3.05 4.04 -11.55
C ASN A 76 -3.44 4.49 -10.13
N ALA A 77 -2.54 4.27 -9.18
CA ALA A 77 -2.60 4.91 -7.87
C ALA A 77 -1.61 6.08 -7.81
N THR A 78 -1.82 6.98 -6.87
CA THR A 78 -0.91 8.09 -6.60
C THR A 78 -0.52 8.04 -5.15
N LEU A 79 0.77 7.87 -4.88
CA LEU A 79 1.35 8.11 -3.57
C LEU A 79 1.74 9.58 -3.47
N ILE A 80 1.54 10.17 -2.30
CA ILE A 80 1.82 11.59 -2.06
C ILE A 80 2.73 11.65 -0.85
N SER A 81 3.96 12.12 -1.04
CA SER A 81 4.87 12.39 0.06
C SER A 81 4.63 13.82 0.56
N GLY A 82 4.02 13.94 1.74
CA GLY A 82 3.65 15.21 2.35
C GLY A 82 2.29 15.12 3.03
N LEU A 83 2.02 16.04 3.98
CA LEU A 83 0.76 16.07 4.74
C LEU A 83 -0.45 16.48 3.89
N TYR A 84 -0.21 17.06 2.71
CA TYR A 84 -1.25 17.57 1.82
C TYR A 84 -1.01 17.14 0.37
N LEU A 85 -2.03 17.31 -0.47
CA LEU A 85 -2.01 16.98 -1.91
C LEU A 85 -1.08 17.89 -2.74
N ASP A 86 -0.34 18.80 -2.11
CA ASP A 86 0.69 19.66 -2.72
C ASP A 86 2.11 19.07 -2.58
N GLY A 87 2.24 17.91 -1.93
CA GLY A 87 3.49 17.17 -1.80
C GLY A 87 4.02 16.62 -3.12
N LYS A 88 5.17 15.93 -3.08
CA LYS A 88 5.66 15.20 -4.27
C LYS A 88 4.75 14.01 -4.52
N THR A 89 4.33 13.84 -5.76
CA THR A 89 3.50 12.72 -6.17
C THR A 89 4.33 11.66 -6.87
N LEU A 90 3.98 10.40 -6.63
CA LEU A 90 4.49 9.27 -7.36
C LEU A 90 3.31 8.46 -7.90
N THR A 91 3.28 8.30 -9.23
CA THR A 91 2.31 7.43 -9.88
C THR A 91 2.76 5.97 -9.79
N VAL A 92 1.89 5.12 -9.26
CA VAL A 92 2.05 3.66 -9.25
C VAL A 92 1.22 3.09 -10.39
N SER A 93 1.89 2.59 -11.43
CA SER A 93 1.23 2.17 -12.67
C SER A 93 0.33 0.96 -12.44
N ALA A 94 -0.83 0.96 -13.08
CA ALA A 94 -1.77 -0.15 -13.03
C ALA A 94 -1.25 -1.40 -13.76
N GLY A 95 -1.53 -2.57 -13.21
CA GLY A 95 -1.42 -3.83 -13.93
C GLY A 95 -1.07 -5.01 -13.01
N PRO A 96 -1.49 -6.23 -13.37
CA PRO A 96 -1.19 -7.41 -12.59
C PRO A 96 0.32 -7.59 -12.42
N GLY A 97 0.79 -7.67 -11.17
CA GLY A 97 2.20 -7.81 -10.82
C GLY A 97 3.03 -6.53 -11.01
N ARG A 98 2.40 -5.35 -11.09
CA ARG A 98 3.13 -4.07 -11.11
C ARG A 98 3.65 -3.77 -9.70
N GLU A 99 4.93 -4.02 -9.55
CA GLU A 99 5.70 -3.91 -8.32
C GLU A 99 6.54 -2.63 -8.31
N HIS A 100 6.56 -1.92 -7.19
CA HIS A 100 7.42 -0.76 -6.97
C HIS A 100 8.04 -0.81 -5.55
N THR A 101 9.32 -0.46 -5.43
CA THR A 101 10.08 -0.44 -4.17
C THR A 101 10.72 0.93 -3.98
N PHE A 102 10.87 1.38 -2.73
CA PHE A 102 11.40 2.69 -2.36
C PHE A 102 12.76 2.60 -1.67
#